data_AF-A0A924BP18-F1
#
_entry.id   AF-A0A924BP18-F1
#
_cell.length_a   1.000
_cell.length_b   1.000
_cell.length_c   1.000
_cell.angle_alpha   90.00
_cell.angle_beta   90.00
_cell.angle_gamma   90.00
#
_symmetry.space_group_name_H-M   'P 1'
#
loop_
_entity.id
_entity.type
_entity.pdbx_description
1 polymer ?
#
loop_
_entity_poly.entity_id
_entity_poly.type
_entity_poly.pdbx_seq_one_letter_code
_entity_poly.pdbx_strand_id
1 'polypeptide(L)'
;MNRTCRESIDELSPIAARVKEDGLITRLSIPMTFGCPFEGNPGIDRILELIDIMAQKEFTRIGLCDTIGIANPQQVFDWVSRIHQAFSALEFELHFHNTYGRGLVNVMAGMEAGVSRFDICVGGLGGCPFAPGTTGNVATEDLVSILQESGVETGINLGGVLAASDFLHQTLVMRINSNV
;
A
#
# COMPACT_ATOMS: atom_id res chain seq x y z
N MET A 1 10.33 -16.99 -6.61
CA MET A 1 11.76 -16.69 -6.90
C MET A 1 12.56 -17.08 -5.67
N ASN A 2 13.67 -17.79 -5.81
CA ASN A 2 14.49 -18.26 -4.68
C ASN A 2 15.69 -17.33 -4.51
N ARG A 3 15.47 -16.19 -3.85
CA ARG A 3 16.49 -15.16 -3.59
C ARG A 3 16.12 -14.36 -2.35
N THR A 4 17.13 -13.76 -1.72
CA THR A 4 16.96 -12.87 -0.56
C THR A 4 16.38 -11.51 -0.98
N CYS A 5 15.88 -10.75 0.00
CA CYS A 5 15.43 -9.38 -0.25
C CYS A 5 16.57 -8.50 -0.80
N ARG A 6 17.79 -8.66 -0.27
CA ARG A 6 18.95 -7.87 -0.68
C ARG A 6 19.33 -8.14 -2.13
N GLU A 7 19.43 -9.41 -2.52
CA GLU A 7 19.69 -9.80 -3.92
C GLU A 7 18.63 -9.22 -4.86
N SER A 8 17.36 -9.24 -4.43
CA SER A 8 16.27 -8.66 -5.24
C SER A 8 16.42 -7.15 -5.40
N ILE A 9 16.80 -6.42 -4.35
CA ILE A 9 17.04 -4.96 -4.43
C ILE A 9 18.27 -4.65 -5.29
N ASP A 10 19.36 -5.42 -5.13
CA ASP A 10 20.58 -5.25 -5.92
C ASP A 10 20.34 -5.49 -7.42
N GLU A 11 19.54 -6.49 -7.78
CA GLU A 11 19.13 -6.75 -9.18
C GLU A 11 18.31 -5.60 -9.79
N LEU A 12 17.54 -4.88 -8.97
CA LEU A 12 16.70 -3.77 -9.43
C LEU A 12 17.44 -2.42 -9.47
N SER A 13 18.56 -2.28 -8.76
CA SER A 13 19.33 -1.03 -8.68
C SER A 13 19.77 -0.46 -10.04
N PRO A 14 20.22 -1.27 -11.04
CA PRO A 14 20.53 -0.74 -12.36
C PRO A 14 19.33 -0.10 -13.07
N ILE A 15 18.12 -0.62 -12.82
CA ILE A 15 16.88 -0.03 -13.36
C ILE A 15 16.65 1.33 -12.70
N ALA A 16 16.89 1.44 -11.40
CA ALA A 16 16.72 2.69 -10.67
C ALA A 16 17.63 3.81 -11.17
N ALA A 17 18.91 3.49 -11.40
CA ALA A 17 19.86 4.43 -11.97
C ALA A 17 19.41 4.94 -13.35
N ARG A 18 18.92 4.04 -14.22
CA ARG A 18 18.42 4.42 -15.54
C ARG A 18 17.15 5.29 -15.47
N VAL A 19 16.18 4.92 -14.64
CA VAL A 19 14.94 5.70 -14.44
C VAL A 19 15.26 7.13 -14.00
N LYS A 20 16.29 7.30 -13.15
CA LYS A 20 16.77 8.61 -12.71
C LYS A 20 17.38 9.44 -13.84
N GLU A 21 18.18 8.83 -14.72
CA GLU A 21 18.73 9.50 -15.91
C GLU A 21 17.62 10.05 -16.83
N ASP A 22 16.50 9.34 -16.92
CA ASP A 22 15.32 9.74 -17.69
C ASP A 22 14.44 10.77 -16.95
N GLY A 23 14.84 11.24 -15.76
CA GLY A 23 14.10 12.22 -14.95
C GLY A 23 12.83 11.68 -14.31
N LEU A 24 12.71 10.36 -14.20
CA LEU A 24 11.54 9.67 -13.64
C LEU A 24 11.78 9.27 -12.18
N ILE A 25 10.69 8.97 -11.47
CA ILE A 25 10.71 8.53 -10.08
C ILE A 25 10.62 7.01 -10.01
N THR A 26 11.48 6.40 -9.20
CA THR A 26 11.39 4.98 -8.86
C THR A 26 10.49 4.75 -7.65
N ARG A 27 9.59 3.78 -7.79
CA ARG A 27 8.78 3.25 -6.69
C ARG A 27 9.12 1.77 -6.50
N LEU A 28 9.56 1.40 -5.29
CA LEU A 28 9.76 0.01 -4.92
C LEU A 28 8.98 -0.33 -3.65
N SER A 29 8.31 -1.48 -3.65
CA SER A 29 7.43 -1.90 -2.56
C SER A 29 8.07 -3.00 -1.72
N ILE A 30 7.83 -2.95 -0.42
CA ILE A 30 8.18 -3.98 0.55
C ILE A 30 6.90 -4.78 0.87
N PRO A 31 6.68 -5.94 0.21
CA PRO A 31 5.56 -6.81 0.57
C PRO A 31 5.74 -7.36 1.98
N MET A 32 4.65 -7.78 2.61
CA MET A 32 4.65 -8.37 3.96
C MET A 32 5.27 -7.44 5.03
N THR A 33 5.22 -6.11 4.84
CA THR A 33 5.85 -5.14 5.75
C THR A 33 5.34 -5.34 7.18
N PHE A 34 4.03 -5.46 7.35
CA PHE A 34 3.40 -5.52 8.66
C PHE A 34 3.24 -6.94 9.22
N GLY A 35 3.61 -7.95 8.42
CA GLY A 35 3.53 -9.35 8.79
C GLY A 35 3.56 -10.30 7.59
N CYS A 36 4.13 -11.47 7.83
CA CYS A 36 4.35 -12.53 6.86
C CYS A 36 3.62 -13.80 7.31
N PRO A 37 2.88 -14.50 6.42
CA PRO A 37 2.19 -15.73 6.78
C PRO A 37 3.15 -16.90 7.08
N PHE A 38 4.43 -16.77 6.68
CA PHE A 38 5.46 -17.79 6.88
C PHE A 38 6.39 -17.49 8.05
N GLU A 39 6.81 -16.23 8.19
CA GLU A 39 7.82 -15.80 9.18
C GLU A 39 7.21 -15.08 10.39
N GLY A 40 5.91 -14.79 10.36
CA GLY A 40 5.24 -14.00 11.39
C GLY A 40 5.58 -12.51 11.26
N ASN A 41 5.82 -11.84 12.39
CA ASN A 41 6.15 -10.41 12.38
C ASN A 41 7.65 -10.21 12.05
N PRO A 42 8.00 -9.53 10.94
CA PRO A 42 9.40 -9.32 10.56
C PRO A 42 10.16 -8.39 11.53
N GLY A 43 9.44 -7.60 12.34
CA GLY A 43 10.00 -6.56 13.19
C GLY A 43 10.39 -5.30 12.40
N ILE A 44 10.21 -4.14 13.02
CA ILE A 44 10.47 -2.86 12.35
C ILE A 44 11.94 -2.66 12.00
N ASP A 45 12.88 -3.16 12.80
CA ASP A 45 14.32 -2.95 12.53
C ASP A 45 14.73 -3.60 11.19
N ARG A 46 14.10 -4.72 10.83
CA ARG A 46 14.28 -5.36 9.51
C ARG A 46 13.74 -4.49 8.38
N ILE A 47 12.59 -3.84 8.58
CA ILE A 47 12.00 -2.93 7.60
C ILE A 47 12.88 -1.68 7.42
N LEU A 48 13.39 -1.11 8.52
CA LEU A 48 14.32 0.02 8.48
C LEU A 48 15.60 -0.34 7.71
N GLU A 49 16.16 -1.54 7.92
CA GLU A 49 17.32 -2.03 7.17
C GLU A 49 17.05 -2.11 5.66
N LEU A 50 15.90 -2.65 5.26
CA LEU A 50 15.53 -2.73 3.84
C LEU A 50 15.35 -1.33 3.22
N ILE A 51 14.73 -0.40 3.95
CA ILE A 51 14.56 0.98 3.50
C ILE A 51 15.91 1.68 3.34
N ASP A 52 16.84 1.49 4.27
CA ASP A 52 18.19 2.06 4.18
C ASP A 52 18.94 1.54 2.94
N ILE A 53 18.87 0.22 2.68
CA ILE A 53 19.44 -0.37 1.47
C ILE A 53 18.80 0.23 0.21
N MET A 54 17.48 0.38 0.19
CA MET A 54 16.76 0.97 -0.94
C MET A 54 17.15 2.44 -1.16
N ALA A 55 17.28 3.23 -0.09
CA ALA A 55 17.71 4.62 -0.15
C ALA A 55 19.12 4.76 -0.73
N GLN A 56 20.06 3.89 -0.33
CA GLN A 56 21.42 3.84 -0.87
C GLN A 56 21.48 3.46 -2.36
N LYS A 57 20.42 2.85 -2.88
CA LYS A 57 20.29 2.41 -4.28
C LYS A 57 19.41 3.34 -5.11
N GLU A 58 19.18 4.57 -4.64
CA GLU A 58 18.46 5.64 -5.33
C GLU A 58 16.95 5.38 -5.54
N PHE A 59 16.36 4.47 -4.75
CA PHE A 59 14.90 4.38 -4.66
C PHE A 59 14.37 5.55 -3.85
N THR A 60 13.47 6.35 -4.44
CA THR A 60 12.99 7.61 -3.84
C THR A 60 11.57 7.51 -3.31
N ARG A 61 10.74 6.62 -3.87
CA ARG A 61 9.42 6.28 -3.32
C ARG A 61 9.39 4.82 -2.85
N ILE A 62 8.90 4.62 -1.63
CA ILE A 62 8.81 3.30 -1.01
C ILE A 62 7.36 2.97 -0.63
N GLY A 63 6.89 1.84 -1.14
CA GLY A 63 5.59 1.28 -0.77
C GLY A 63 5.71 0.32 0.42
N LEU A 64 4.96 0.55 1.49
CA LEU A 64 4.86 -0.36 2.63
C LEU A 64 3.54 -1.13 2.53
N CYS A 65 3.61 -2.45 2.36
CA CYS A 65 2.44 -3.24 2.00
C CYS A 65 2.02 -4.22 3.10
N ASP A 66 0.75 -4.15 3.50
CA ASP A 66 0.05 -5.18 4.26
C ASP A 66 -0.56 -6.21 3.30
N THR A 67 0.31 -7.06 2.74
CA THR A 67 -0.03 -7.99 1.66
C THR A 67 -1.09 -9.02 2.05
N ILE A 68 -1.24 -9.32 3.33
CA ILE A 68 -2.23 -10.29 3.83
C ILE A 68 -3.35 -9.65 4.65
N GLY A 69 -3.32 -8.33 4.86
CA GLY A 69 -4.37 -7.57 5.52
C GLY A 69 -4.40 -7.72 7.05
N ILE A 70 -3.29 -8.14 7.68
CA ILE A 70 -3.25 -8.45 9.11
C ILE A 70 -2.81 -7.28 9.99
N ALA A 71 -2.33 -6.19 9.40
CA ALA A 71 -1.89 -5.02 10.15
C ALA A 71 -3.03 -4.47 11.01
N ASN A 72 -2.66 -3.75 12.07
CA ASN A 72 -3.60 -3.04 12.92
C ASN A 72 -3.20 -1.56 13.05
N PRO A 73 -4.15 -0.66 13.39
CA PRO A 73 -3.90 0.78 13.39
C PRO A 73 -2.73 1.21 14.29
N GLN A 74 -2.58 0.62 15.47
CA GLN A 74 -1.49 0.94 16.39
C GLN A 74 -0.13 0.59 15.78
N GLN A 75 0.02 -0.61 15.22
CA GLN A 75 1.24 -1.02 14.54
C GLN A 75 1.56 -0.09 13.37
N VAL A 76 0.56 0.25 12.55
CA VAL A 76 0.73 1.16 11.41
C VAL A 76 1.23 2.52 11.89
N PHE A 77 0.54 3.14 12.85
CA PHE A 77 0.92 4.44 13.37
C PHE A 77 2.35 4.45 13.92
N ASP A 78 2.69 3.50 14.80
CA ASP A 78 4.00 3.43 15.45
C ASP A 78 5.12 3.21 14.42
N TRP A 79 4.90 2.29 13.48
CA TRP A 79 5.93 1.91 12.52
C TRP A 79 6.15 2.99 11.48
N VAL A 80 5.06 3.53 10.93
CA VAL A 80 5.14 4.58 9.90
C VAL A 80 5.72 5.86 10.49
N SER A 81 5.35 6.24 11.72
CA SER A 81 5.94 7.39 12.40
C SER A 81 7.46 7.26 12.56
N ARG A 82 7.93 6.08 13.00
CA ARG A 82 9.36 5.79 13.15
C ARG A 82 10.10 5.77 11.81
N ILE A 83 9.49 5.18 10.77
CA ILE A 83 10.05 5.15 9.41
C ILE A 83 10.17 6.58 8.85
N HIS A 84 9.12 7.38 8.98
CA HIS A 84 9.10 8.75 8.48
C HIS A 84 10.14 9.62 9.18
N GLN A 85 10.31 9.45 10.50
CA GLN A 85 11.35 10.12 11.27
C GLN A 85 12.77 9.72 10.83
N ALA A 86 12.99 8.43 10.55
CA ALA A 86 14.31 7.92 10.14
C ALA A 86 14.68 8.33 8.70
N PHE A 87 13.71 8.50 7.82
CA PHE A 87 13.92 8.65 6.38
C PHE A 87 13.13 9.81 5.78
N SER A 88 13.29 11.01 6.35
CA SER A 88 12.53 12.22 5.96
C SER A 88 12.71 12.67 4.51
N ALA A 89 13.76 12.22 3.81
CA ALA A 89 14.00 12.52 2.40
C ALA A 89 13.27 11.58 1.42
N LEU A 90 12.65 10.49 1.91
CA LEU A 90 11.95 9.52 1.08
C LEU A 90 10.45 9.81 1.04
N GLU A 91 9.82 9.50 -0.08
CA GLU A 91 8.37 9.46 -0.17
C GLU A 91 7.86 8.08 0.24
N PHE A 92 6.87 8.03 1.12
CA PHE A 92 6.22 6.78 1.53
C PHE A 92 4.80 6.68 0.98
N GLU A 93 4.42 5.47 0.64
CA GLU A 93 3.08 5.09 0.20
C GLU A 93 2.65 3.83 0.92
N LEU A 94 1.38 3.77 1.33
CA LEU A 94 0.84 2.65 2.09
C LEU A 94 -0.15 1.85 1.24
N HIS A 95 0.02 0.54 1.24
CA HIS A 95 -0.87 -0.40 0.54
C HIS A 95 -1.48 -1.36 1.54
N PHE A 96 -2.79 -1.27 1.76
CA PHE A 96 -3.50 -2.15 2.67
C PHE A 96 -4.46 -3.08 1.93
N HIS A 97 -4.39 -4.36 2.26
CA HIS A 97 -5.48 -5.27 1.97
C HIS A 97 -6.53 -5.19 3.07
N ASN A 98 -7.80 -5.33 2.68
CA ASN A 98 -8.93 -5.29 3.58
C ASN A 98 -9.38 -6.69 4.03
N THR A 99 -8.50 -7.70 3.95
CA THR A 99 -8.76 -9.14 4.24
C THR A 99 -9.59 -9.34 5.52
N TYR A 100 -9.25 -8.59 6.58
CA TYR A 100 -9.88 -8.70 7.90
C TYR A 100 -10.70 -7.46 8.29
N GLY A 101 -11.10 -6.63 7.31
CA GLY A 101 -11.89 -5.42 7.55
C GLY A 101 -11.11 -4.27 8.21
N ARG A 102 -9.78 -4.28 8.10
CA ARG A 102 -8.88 -3.32 8.77
C ARG A 102 -8.30 -2.26 7.84
N GLY A 103 -8.52 -2.38 6.54
CA GLY A 103 -7.82 -1.57 5.53
C GLY A 103 -8.05 -0.07 5.72
N LEU A 104 -9.30 0.37 5.85
CA LEU A 104 -9.63 1.80 6.04
C LEU A 104 -9.09 2.36 7.35
N VAL A 105 -9.22 1.64 8.46
CA VAL A 105 -8.69 2.12 9.76
C VAL A 105 -7.16 2.18 9.76
N ASN A 106 -6.50 1.30 9.00
CA ASN A 106 -5.05 1.37 8.79
C ASN A 106 -4.65 2.55 7.89
N VAL A 107 -5.47 2.91 6.89
CA VAL A 107 -5.28 4.15 6.12
C VAL A 107 -5.30 5.37 7.04
N MET A 108 -6.33 5.48 7.90
CA MET A 108 -6.44 6.60 8.84
C MET A 108 -5.23 6.69 9.78
N ALA A 109 -4.76 5.57 10.33
CA ALA A 109 -3.55 5.52 11.15
C ALA A 109 -2.29 5.94 10.38
N GLY A 110 -2.19 5.57 9.10
CA GLY A 110 -1.12 6.01 8.21
C GLY A 110 -1.16 7.53 7.95
N MET A 111 -2.36 8.11 7.81
CA MET A 111 -2.54 9.55 7.67
C MET A 111 -2.12 10.29 8.94
N GLU A 112 -2.52 9.79 10.11
CA GLU A 112 -2.09 10.35 11.41
C GLU A 112 -0.58 10.29 11.60
N ALA A 113 0.09 9.27 11.05
CA ALA A 113 1.53 9.14 11.03
C ALA A 113 2.23 10.02 9.96
N GLY A 114 1.48 10.82 9.19
CA GLY A 114 2.01 11.80 8.24
C GLY A 114 2.09 11.33 6.78
N VAL A 115 1.59 10.14 6.44
CA VAL A 115 1.56 9.67 5.04
C VAL A 115 0.33 10.23 4.31
N SER A 116 0.54 10.66 3.07
CA SER A 116 -0.50 11.23 2.20
C SER A 116 -0.71 10.47 0.89
N ARG A 117 -0.02 9.33 0.69
CA ARG A 117 -0.14 8.48 -0.50
C ARG A 117 -0.58 7.08 -0.12
N PHE A 118 -1.65 6.60 -0.75
CA PHE A 118 -2.25 5.31 -0.48
C PHE A 118 -2.63 4.60 -1.77
N ASP A 119 -2.31 3.31 -1.85
CA ASP A 119 -2.80 2.44 -2.91
C ASP A 119 -4.24 1.99 -2.58
N ILE A 120 -5.12 2.13 -3.56
CA ILE A 120 -6.53 1.77 -3.50
C ILE A 120 -6.95 1.13 -4.82
N CYS A 121 -8.05 0.37 -4.80
CA CYS A 121 -8.55 -0.29 -6.01
C CYS A 121 -10.04 -0.04 -6.16
N VAL A 122 -10.48 0.33 -7.37
CA VAL A 122 -11.91 0.52 -7.68
C VAL A 122 -12.66 -0.77 -7.33
N GLY A 123 -13.74 -0.64 -6.59
CA GLY A 123 -14.56 -1.75 -6.13
C GLY A 123 -13.87 -2.71 -5.17
N GLY A 124 -12.72 -2.35 -4.59
CA GLY A 124 -11.95 -3.23 -3.71
C GLY A 124 -11.51 -4.52 -4.40
N LEU A 125 -11.23 -4.46 -5.70
CA LEU A 125 -10.76 -5.60 -6.48
C LEU A 125 -9.40 -6.12 -5.97
N GLY A 126 -9.05 -7.35 -6.35
CA GLY A 126 -7.77 -7.98 -6.00
C GLY A 126 -7.87 -9.16 -5.02
N GLY A 127 -9.07 -9.47 -4.51
CA GLY A 127 -9.34 -10.72 -3.80
C GLY A 127 -9.45 -11.90 -4.76
N CYS A 128 -9.26 -13.13 -4.28
CA CYS A 128 -9.45 -14.31 -5.10
C CYS A 128 -10.94 -14.69 -5.10
N PRO A 129 -11.65 -14.65 -6.25
CA PRO A 129 -13.08 -15.01 -6.31
C PRO A 129 -13.34 -16.46 -5.90
N PHE A 130 -12.31 -17.31 -5.90
CA PHE A 130 -12.38 -18.73 -5.55
C PHE A 130 -11.93 -19.04 -4.12
N ALA A 131 -11.42 -18.08 -3.36
CA ALA A 131 -10.99 -18.27 -1.97
C ALA A 131 -11.85 -17.43 -1.01
N PRO A 132 -12.87 -18.03 -0.38
CA PRO A 132 -13.74 -17.35 0.58
C PRO A 132 -12.92 -16.71 1.71
N GLY A 133 -13.17 -15.43 2.00
CA GLY A 133 -12.48 -14.67 3.05
C GLY A 133 -11.23 -13.91 2.60
N THR A 134 -10.88 -13.94 1.31
CA THR A 134 -9.84 -13.05 0.75
C THR A 134 -10.47 -11.76 0.22
N THR A 135 -10.76 -10.79 1.09
CA THR A 135 -11.05 -9.44 0.61
C THR A 135 -9.76 -8.83 0.04
N GLY A 136 -9.92 -8.10 -1.06
CA GLY A 136 -8.82 -7.53 -1.83
C GLY A 136 -8.28 -6.24 -1.21
N ASN A 137 -8.01 -5.27 -2.07
CA ASN A 137 -7.54 -3.96 -1.67
C ASN A 137 -8.63 -3.15 -0.94
N VAL A 138 -8.23 -2.05 -0.31
CA VAL A 138 -9.18 -1.00 0.11
C VAL A 138 -9.91 -0.45 -1.13
N ALA A 139 -11.24 -0.38 -1.05
CA ALA A 139 -12.07 0.16 -2.11
C ALA A 139 -11.83 1.68 -2.26
N THR A 140 -11.70 2.14 -3.50
CA THR A 140 -11.45 3.56 -3.80
C THR A 140 -12.61 4.43 -3.35
N GLU A 141 -13.83 3.96 -3.61
CA GLU A 141 -15.11 4.59 -3.30
C GLU A 141 -15.25 4.80 -1.79
N ASP A 142 -14.99 3.75 -1.01
CA ASP A 142 -15.11 3.78 0.45
C ASP A 142 -14.15 4.82 1.04
N LEU A 143 -12.89 4.84 0.60
CA LEU A 143 -11.91 5.80 1.08
C LEU A 143 -12.24 7.23 0.61
N VAL A 144 -12.58 7.41 -0.66
CA VAL A 144 -12.88 8.75 -1.19
C VAL A 144 -14.14 9.32 -0.54
N SER A 145 -15.17 8.52 -0.28
CA SER A 145 -16.39 8.96 0.41
C SER A 145 -16.06 9.52 1.80
N ILE A 146 -15.37 8.74 2.64
CA ILE A 146 -15.05 9.18 4.00
C ILE A 146 -14.11 10.38 4.02
N LEU A 147 -13.14 10.45 3.10
CA LEU A 147 -12.24 11.59 3.01
C LEU A 147 -12.97 12.86 2.57
N GLN A 148 -13.84 12.78 1.57
CA GLN A 148 -14.64 13.92 1.13
C GLN A 148 -15.60 14.41 2.23
N GLU A 149 -16.29 13.49 2.92
CA GLU A 149 -17.15 13.82 4.06
C GLU A 149 -16.36 14.43 5.23
N SER A 150 -15.10 14.03 5.40
CA SER A 150 -14.18 14.58 6.41
C SER A 150 -13.49 15.88 5.98
N GLY A 151 -13.81 16.41 4.79
CA GLY A 151 -13.21 17.64 4.26
C GLY A 151 -11.76 17.50 3.79
N VAL A 152 -11.29 16.26 3.56
CA VAL A 152 -9.95 15.98 3.02
C VAL A 152 -10.04 15.96 1.48
N GLU A 153 -9.25 16.82 0.85
CA GLU A 153 -9.19 16.91 -0.61
C GLU A 153 -8.37 15.76 -1.21
N THR A 154 -8.98 15.00 -2.12
CA THR A 154 -8.31 13.92 -2.87
C THR A 154 -8.13 14.23 -4.35
N GLY A 155 -8.87 15.21 -4.89
CA GLY A 155 -8.94 15.48 -6.33
C GLY A 155 -9.69 14.42 -7.15
N ILE A 156 -10.27 13.39 -6.51
CA ILE A 156 -10.95 12.28 -7.19
C ILE A 156 -12.45 12.57 -7.31
N ASN A 157 -13.02 12.37 -8.51
CA ASN A 157 -14.45 12.46 -8.75
C ASN A 157 -15.14 11.16 -8.30
N LEU A 158 -15.78 11.17 -7.13
CA LEU A 158 -16.45 10.00 -6.55
C LEU A 158 -17.53 9.42 -7.49
N GLY A 159 -18.35 10.25 -8.13
CA GLY A 159 -19.37 9.79 -9.08
C GLY A 159 -18.77 9.06 -10.30
N GLY A 160 -17.61 9.51 -10.78
CA GLY A 160 -16.87 8.85 -11.84
C GLY A 160 -16.28 7.50 -11.40
N VAL A 161 -15.82 7.39 -10.15
CA VAL A 161 -15.35 6.12 -9.59
C VAL A 161 -16.52 5.14 -9.44
N LEU A 162 -17.67 5.58 -8.92
CA LEU A 162 -18.87 4.73 -8.79
C LEU A 162 -19.32 4.21 -10.16
N ALA A 163 -19.35 5.06 -11.18
CA ALA A 163 -19.66 4.63 -12.55
C ALA A 163 -18.66 3.60 -13.11
N ALA A 164 -17.37 3.76 -12.80
CA ALA A 164 -16.35 2.77 -13.16
C ALA A 164 -16.53 1.45 -12.39
N SER A 165 -16.90 1.51 -11.11
CA SER A 165 -17.21 0.35 -10.27
C SER A 165 -18.40 -0.43 -10.83
N ASP A 166 -19.48 0.25 -11.21
CA ASP A 166 -20.67 -0.36 -11.81
C ASP A 166 -20.35 -1.06 -13.12
N PHE A 167 -19.54 -0.42 -13.98
CA PHE A 167 -19.07 -1.04 -15.22
C PHE A 167 -18.25 -2.32 -14.96
N LEU A 168 -17.33 -2.29 -14.00
CA LEU A 168 -16.56 -3.45 -13.59
C LEU A 168 -17.45 -4.55 -13.02
N HIS A 169 -18.45 -4.20 -12.22
CA HIS A 169 -19.41 -5.14 -11.64
C HIS A 169 -20.20 -5.88 -12.73
N GLN A 170 -20.61 -5.17 -13.78
CA GLN A 170 -21.36 -5.75 -14.90
C GLN A 170 -20.49 -6.60 -15.83
N THR A 171 -19.20 -6.28 -15.92
CA THR A 171 -18.27 -6.91 -16.86
C THR A 171 -17.57 -8.14 -16.26
N LEU A 172 -17.24 -8.08 -14.97
CA LEU A 172 -16.47 -9.11 -14.30
C LEU A 172 -17.39 -10.07 -13.56
N VAL A 173 -17.04 -11.36 -13.56
CA VAL A 173 -17.72 -12.39 -12.74
C VAL A 173 -17.27 -12.32 -11.26
N MET A 174 -16.63 -11.22 -10.87
CA MET A 174 -16.10 -11.03 -9.52
C MET A 174 -17.01 -10.15 -8.69
N ARG A 175 -17.05 -10.43 -7.39
CA ARG A 175 -17.77 -9.59 -6.44
C ARG A 175 -16.97 -8.30 -6.17
N ILE A 176 -17.67 -7.17 -6.26
CA ILE A 176 -17.19 -5.86 -5.81
C ILE A 176 -17.33 -5.80 -4.28
N ASN A 177 -16.31 -5.27 -3.60
CA ASN A 177 -16.21 -5.20 -2.14
C ASN A 177 -16.34 -3.77 -1.59
N SER A 178 -16.88 -2.84 -2.38
CA SER A 178 -17.23 -1.49 -1.91
C SER A 178 -18.54 -1.51 -1.10
N ASN A 179 -18.63 -0.61 -0.13
CA ASN A 179 -19.79 -0.43 0.75
C ASN A 179 -20.60 0.84 0.45
N VAL A 180 -20.17 1.63 -0.53
CA VAL A 180 -20.80 2.88 -0.96
C VAL A 180 -21.60 2.67 -2.23
#